data_AF-A0A285U1H7-F1
#
_entry.id   AF-A0A285U1H7-F1
#
_cell.length_a   1.000
_cell.length_b   1.000
_cell.length_c   1.000
_cell.angle_alpha   90.00
_cell.angle_beta   90.00
_cell.angle_gamma   90.00
#
_symmetry.space_group_name_H-M   'P 1'
#
loop_
_entity.id
_entity.type
_entity.pdbx_description
1 polymer ?
#
loop_
_entity_poly.entity_id
_entity_poly.type
_entity_poly.pdbx_seq_one_letter_code
_entity_poly.pdbx_strand_id
1 'polypeptide(L)'
;MAQRVYILHHGHEELPQHGYHDYHPAWDYELTELPRSEQLDDLKKAIEEVETDLLDVLNFPGAVVFLAEASSLQANTHGVYADGTSQFPFIGLSMEQLHDACEDTGNDFSVQIKATLAHELAHAWLEAQCCDDLSGDTEEQLVEEFAFTWVVHGRVDVSILESAIASPAP
;
A
#
# COMPACT_ATOMS: atom_id res chain seq x y z
N MET A 1 -7.41 -19.86 -6.17
CA MET A 1 -6.22 -19.10 -6.60
C MET A 1 -5.21 -19.15 -5.47
N ALA A 2 -3.92 -19.06 -5.75
CA ALA A 2 -2.91 -18.92 -4.70
C ALA A 2 -2.91 -17.45 -4.25
N GLN A 3 -2.81 -17.19 -2.94
CA GLN A 3 -2.66 -15.86 -2.37
C GLN A 3 -1.43 -15.16 -2.97
N ARG A 4 -1.57 -13.91 -3.40
CA ARG A 4 -0.51 -13.09 -4.02
C ARG A 4 -0.06 -11.94 -3.14
N VAL A 5 -0.86 -11.56 -2.16
CA VAL A 5 -0.48 -10.58 -1.12
C VAL A 5 -0.10 -11.31 0.16
N TYR A 6 1.13 -11.12 0.62
CA TYR A 6 1.67 -11.79 1.80
C TYR A 6 1.73 -10.83 2.98
N ILE A 7 1.27 -11.26 4.16
CA ILE A 7 1.36 -10.44 5.37
C ILE A 7 2.64 -10.81 6.14
N LEU A 8 3.48 -9.81 6.42
CA LEU A 8 4.65 -9.91 7.28
C LEU A 8 4.35 -9.24 8.62
N HIS A 9 4.75 -9.88 9.72
CA HIS A 9 4.55 -9.34 11.06
C HIS A 9 5.58 -9.94 12.02
N HIS A 10 5.69 -9.39 13.22
CA HIS A 10 6.56 -9.93 14.27
C HIS A 10 6.26 -11.41 14.51
N GLY A 11 7.29 -12.25 14.46
CA GLY A 11 7.16 -13.70 14.61
C GLY A 11 6.76 -14.46 13.34
N HIS A 12 6.51 -13.77 12.22
CA HIS A 12 6.35 -14.36 10.89
C HIS A 12 6.99 -13.45 9.84
N GLU A 13 8.32 -13.54 9.77
CA GLU A 13 9.18 -12.65 8.97
C GLU A 13 9.72 -13.33 7.70
N GLU A 14 9.28 -14.55 7.40
CA GLU A 14 9.71 -15.25 6.19
C GLU A 14 9.02 -14.67 4.95
N LEU A 15 9.83 -14.05 4.08
CA LEU A 15 9.37 -13.53 2.79
C LEU A 15 9.05 -14.64 1.80
N PRO A 16 8.06 -14.44 0.90
CA PRO A 16 7.85 -15.36 -0.21
C PRO A 16 9.09 -15.41 -1.12
N GLN A 17 9.44 -16.61 -1.60
CA GLN A 17 10.55 -16.80 -2.55
C GLN A 17 10.13 -16.33 -3.96
N HIS A 18 9.97 -15.03 -4.16
CA HIS A 18 9.62 -14.42 -5.43
C HIS A 18 10.59 -13.29 -5.77
N GLY A 19 11.13 -13.31 -6.99
CA GLY A 19 11.77 -12.18 -7.69
C GLY A 19 12.80 -11.36 -6.91
N TYR A 20 14.08 -11.74 -7.02
CA TYR A 20 15.30 -10.88 -7.03
C TYR A 20 15.48 -9.69 -6.07
N HIS A 21 14.73 -9.59 -4.97
CA HIS A 21 14.97 -8.54 -3.97
C HIS A 21 15.41 -9.11 -2.64
N ASP A 22 16.63 -8.70 -2.25
CA ASP A 22 17.19 -8.98 -0.94
C ASP A 22 16.56 -8.09 0.15
N TYR A 23 15.65 -7.17 -0.23
CA TYR A 23 15.01 -6.27 0.72
C TYR A 23 14.20 -7.02 1.78
N HIS A 24 14.34 -6.58 3.03
CA HIS A 24 13.61 -7.12 4.16
C HIS A 24 13.11 -5.99 5.07
N PRO A 25 11.79 -5.83 5.27
CA PRO A 25 11.22 -4.71 6.04
C PRO A 25 11.79 -4.55 7.45
N ALA A 26 12.12 -5.66 8.12
CA ALA A 26 12.70 -5.64 9.47
C ALA A 26 14.09 -4.96 9.57
N TRP A 27 14.70 -4.58 8.44
CA TRP A 27 15.94 -3.79 8.45
C TRP A 27 15.71 -2.32 8.76
N ASP A 28 14.55 -1.78 8.35
CA ASP A 28 14.21 -0.36 8.48
C ASP A 28 13.05 -0.11 9.45
N TYR A 29 12.18 -1.11 9.64
CA TYR A 29 10.95 -0.98 10.42
C TYR A 29 10.91 -2.01 11.55
N GLU A 30 10.49 -1.58 12.74
CA GLU A 30 10.10 -2.49 13.81
C GLU A 30 8.72 -3.07 13.46
N LEU A 31 8.62 -4.40 13.38
CA LEU A 31 7.38 -5.08 13.03
C LEU A 31 6.51 -5.32 14.26
N THR A 32 5.20 -5.19 14.12
CA THR A 32 4.20 -5.48 15.16
C THR A 32 3.69 -6.91 15.08
N GLU A 33 3.11 -7.43 16.16
CA GLU A 33 2.33 -8.67 16.13
C GLU A 33 1.06 -8.52 15.27
N LEU A 34 0.42 -9.65 14.91
CA LEU A 34 -0.88 -9.60 14.24
C LEU A 34 -1.91 -8.84 15.09
N PRO A 35 -2.79 -8.05 14.45
CA PRO A 35 -3.83 -7.33 15.14
C PRO A 35 -4.88 -8.29 15.70
N ARG A 36 -5.76 -7.77 16.56
CA ARG A 36 -6.87 -8.54 17.13
C ARG A 36 -7.81 -9.05 16.04
N SER A 37 -8.59 -10.08 16.33
CA SER A 37 -9.41 -10.81 15.34
C SER A 37 -10.27 -9.91 14.46
N GLU A 38 -10.92 -8.89 15.03
CA GLU A 38 -11.79 -7.97 14.28
C GLU A 38 -11.00 -7.15 13.24
N GLN A 39 -9.90 -6.53 13.67
CA GLN A 39 -9.00 -5.77 12.80
C GLN A 39 -8.28 -6.68 11.78
N LEU A 40 -7.99 -7.93 12.16
CA LEU A 40 -7.40 -8.92 11.27
C LEU A 40 -8.36 -9.33 10.15
N ASP A 41 -9.65 -9.49 10.46
CA ASP A 41 -10.66 -9.81 9.47
C ASP A 41 -10.84 -8.66 8.48
N ASP A 42 -10.84 -7.40 8.96
CA ASP A 42 -10.88 -6.21 8.10
C ASP A 42 -9.64 -6.10 7.21
N LEU A 43 -8.45 -6.35 7.76
CA LEU A 43 -7.19 -6.37 7.00
C LEU A 43 -7.20 -7.43 5.90
N LYS A 44 -7.59 -8.66 6.24
CA LYS A 44 -7.67 -9.76 5.26
C LYS A 44 -8.65 -9.45 4.14
N LYS A 45 -9.82 -8.92 4.48
CA LYS A 45 -10.82 -8.52 3.49
C LYS A 45 -10.30 -7.41 2.58
N ALA A 46 -9.64 -6.39 3.14
CA ALA A 46 -9.01 -5.34 2.35
C ALA A 46 -7.96 -5.90 1.39
N ILE A 47 -7.13 -6.83 1.86
CA ILE A 47 -6.14 -7.53 1.04
C ILE A 47 -6.79 -8.35 -0.09
N GLU A 48 -7.87 -9.06 0.18
CA GLU A 48 -8.62 -9.81 -0.83
C GLU A 48 -9.18 -8.90 -1.92
N GLU A 49 -9.71 -7.73 -1.54
CA GLU A 49 -10.19 -6.70 -2.48
C GLU A 49 -9.03 -6.12 -3.30
N VAL A 50 -7.88 -5.80 -2.68
CA VAL A 50 -6.67 -5.35 -3.39
C VAL A 50 -6.17 -6.39 -4.40
N GLU A 51 -6.10 -7.66 -3.99
CA GLU A 51 -5.65 -8.75 -4.86
C GLU A 51 -6.57 -8.92 -6.07
N THR A 52 -7.88 -8.77 -5.87
CA THR A 52 -8.89 -8.94 -6.92
C THR A 52 -8.95 -7.74 -7.87
N ASP A 53 -8.88 -6.52 -7.33
CA ASP A 53 -9.20 -5.31 -8.08
C ASP A 53 -7.94 -4.60 -8.60
N LEU A 54 -6.87 -4.56 -7.81
CA LEU A 54 -5.74 -3.66 -8.06
C LEU A 54 -4.54 -4.36 -8.70
N LEU A 55 -4.11 -5.50 -8.18
CA LEU A 55 -2.81 -6.08 -8.58
C LEU A 55 -2.68 -6.35 -10.08
N ASP A 56 -3.72 -6.92 -10.70
CA ASP A 56 -3.69 -7.19 -12.15
C ASP A 56 -3.75 -5.90 -12.97
N VAL A 57 -4.49 -4.91 -12.50
CA VAL A 57 -4.66 -3.61 -13.17
C VAL A 57 -3.38 -2.79 -13.09
N LEU A 58 -2.68 -2.83 -11.95
CA LEU A 58 -1.38 -2.21 -11.74
C LEU A 58 -0.21 -3.09 -12.24
N ASN A 59 -0.49 -4.26 -12.82
CA ASN A 59 0.50 -5.19 -13.37
C ASN A 59 1.54 -5.67 -12.35
N PHE A 60 1.14 -5.86 -11.09
CA PHE A 60 1.96 -6.47 -10.05
C PHE A 60 1.67 -7.98 -9.92
N PRO A 61 2.67 -8.88 -10.00
CA PRO A 61 2.48 -10.31 -9.77
C PRO A 61 2.09 -10.64 -8.31
N GLY A 62 2.38 -9.77 -7.35
CA GLY A 62 2.01 -9.88 -5.94
C GLY A 62 2.53 -8.70 -5.14
N ALA A 63 2.30 -8.69 -3.83
CA ALA A 63 2.78 -7.65 -2.91
C ALA A 63 3.09 -8.24 -1.52
N VAL A 64 3.96 -7.57 -0.77
CA VAL A 64 4.13 -7.82 0.68
C VAL A 64 3.47 -6.67 1.43
N VAL A 65 2.59 -7.00 2.38
CA VAL A 65 2.07 -6.06 3.36
C VAL A 65 2.75 -6.36 4.70
N PHE A 66 3.56 -5.46 5.22
CA PHE A 66 4.19 -5.64 6.53
C PHE A 66 3.55 -4.75 7.59
N LEU A 67 3.35 -5.29 8.79
CA LEU A 67 2.78 -4.55 9.90
C LEU A 67 3.89 -3.90 10.71
N ALA A 68 3.94 -2.57 10.72
CA ALA A 68 4.97 -1.78 11.39
C ALA A 68 4.45 -1.16 12.68
N GLU A 69 5.34 -1.00 13.66
CA GLU A 69 5.10 -0.16 14.83
C GLU A 69 4.94 1.30 14.39
N ALA A 70 4.02 2.03 15.01
CA ALA A 70 3.77 3.45 14.67
C ALA A 70 5.03 4.32 14.84
N SER A 71 5.90 3.96 15.79
CA SER A 71 7.19 4.63 16.03
C SER A 71 8.20 4.51 14.88
N SER A 72 8.01 3.51 14.00
CA SER A 72 8.87 3.27 12.83
C SER A 72 8.42 4.05 11.60
N LEU A 73 7.21 4.62 11.62
CA LEU A 73 6.69 5.45 10.54
C LEU A 73 6.82 6.93 10.88
N GLN A 74 6.71 7.79 9.86
CA GLN A 74 6.59 9.22 10.09
C GLN A 74 5.29 9.55 10.83
N ALA A 75 5.29 10.63 11.59
CA ALA A 75 4.11 11.07 12.31
C ALA A 75 2.98 11.41 11.32
N ASN A 76 1.76 10.92 11.59
CA ASN A 76 0.58 11.05 10.74
C ASN A 76 0.66 10.31 9.39
N THR A 77 1.53 9.32 9.27
CA THR A 77 1.65 8.47 8.07
C THR A 77 1.22 7.06 8.43
N HIS A 78 0.06 6.62 7.94
CA HIS A 78 -0.54 5.32 8.34
C HIS A 78 -0.04 4.13 7.51
N GLY A 79 0.63 4.40 6.39
CA GLY A 79 1.28 3.40 5.55
C GLY A 79 2.52 3.96 4.87
N VAL A 80 3.31 3.07 4.27
CA VAL A 80 4.51 3.48 3.55
C VAL A 80 4.83 2.47 2.45
N TYR A 81 5.26 2.96 1.32
CA TYR A 81 5.93 2.17 0.31
C TYR A 81 7.45 2.15 0.58
N ALA A 82 8.03 0.97 0.79
CA ALA A 82 9.39 0.82 1.35
C ALA A 82 10.51 0.50 0.35
N ASP A 83 10.27 -0.30 -0.69
CA ASP A 83 11.31 -0.64 -1.69
C ASP A 83 10.76 -0.80 -3.11
N GLY A 84 11.63 -0.35 -4.03
CA GLY A 84 11.35 0.29 -5.31
C GLY A 84 11.70 -0.49 -6.55
N THR A 85 11.61 -1.81 -6.47
CA THR A 85 12.07 -2.66 -7.56
C THR A 85 10.91 -3.39 -8.21
N SER A 86 10.03 -2.55 -8.77
CA SER A 86 9.14 -2.68 -9.95
C SER A 86 8.34 -3.95 -10.22
N GLN A 87 8.44 -5.01 -9.42
CA GLN A 87 7.76 -6.28 -9.64
C GLN A 87 7.12 -6.86 -8.39
N PHE A 88 7.43 -6.38 -7.19
CA PHE A 88 6.82 -6.90 -5.97
C PHE A 88 6.85 -5.87 -4.84
N PRO A 89 5.87 -4.94 -4.77
CA PRO A 89 5.91 -3.85 -3.81
C PRO A 89 5.84 -4.32 -2.36
N PHE A 90 6.57 -3.62 -1.49
CA PHE A 90 6.54 -3.78 -0.04
C PHE A 90 5.81 -2.59 0.58
N ILE A 91 4.66 -2.86 1.19
CA ILE A 91 3.74 -1.88 1.74
C ILE A 91 3.68 -2.04 3.26
N GLY A 92 4.14 -1.05 3.99
CA GLY A 92 4.03 -0.97 5.44
C GLY A 92 2.68 -0.42 5.86
N LEU A 93 2.09 -0.97 6.91
CA LEU A 93 0.89 -0.45 7.56
C LEU A 93 1.12 -0.33 9.07
N SER A 94 0.68 0.78 9.65
CA SER A 94 0.58 0.94 11.10
C SER A 94 -0.86 0.81 11.54
N MET A 95 -1.18 -0.29 12.22
CA MET A 95 -2.54 -0.56 12.70
C MET A 95 -3.01 0.45 13.75
N GLU A 96 -2.06 0.99 14.54
CA GLU A 96 -2.33 2.05 15.52
C GLU A 96 -2.68 3.36 14.81
N GLN A 97 -1.86 3.82 13.86
CA GLN A 97 -2.13 5.08 13.15
C GLN A 97 -3.36 5.00 12.24
N LEU A 98 -3.65 3.83 11.68
CA LEU A 98 -4.91 3.60 10.96
C LEU A 98 -6.13 3.70 11.89
N HIS A 99 -5.99 3.25 13.14
CA HIS A 99 -7.07 3.36 14.13
C HIS A 99 -7.31 4.81 14.51
N ASP A 100 -6.25 5.57 14.79
CA ASP A 100 -6.33 7.01 15.06
C ASP A 100 -6.98 7.76 13.87
N ALA A 101 -6.59 7.43 12.64
CA ALA A 101 -7.19 8.01 11.44
C ALA A 101 -8.70 7.72 11.31
N CYS A 102 -9.18 6.58 11.80
CA CYS A 102 -10.62 6.30 11.86
C CYS A 102 -11.35 7.21 12.84
N GLU A 103 -10.75 7.48 14.00
CA GLU A 103 -11.34 8.37 15.01
C GLU A 103 -11.43 9.81 14.48
N ASP A 104 -10.40 10.28 13.77
CA ASP A 104 -10.34 11.63 13.22
C ASP A 104 -11.30 11.84 12.04
N THR A 105 -11.43 10.84 11.16
CA THR A 105 -12.23 10.95 9.94
C THR A 105 -13.67 10.46 10.10
N GLY A 106 -13.93 9.62 11.10
CA GLY A 106 -15.21 8.91 11.27
C GLY A 106 -15.44 7.79 10.25
N ASN A 107 -14.41 7.41 9.48
CA ASN A 107 -14.48 6.30 8.53
C ASN A 107 -14.30 4.95 9.22
N ASP A 108 -14.85 3.90 8.60
CA ASP A 108 -14.63 2.54 9.04
C ASP A 108 -13.16 2.11 8.85
N PHE A 109 -12.68 1.22 9.73
CA PHE A 109 -11.31 0.71 9.69
C PHE A 109 -10.94 0.05 8.36
N SER A 110 -11.87 -0.73 7.79
CA SER A 110 -11.71 -1.32 6.46
C SER A 110 -11.55 -0.28 5.35
N VAL A 111 -12.21 0.88 5.46
CA VAL A 111 -12.07 1.97 4.47
C VAL A 111 -10.66 2.57 4.54
N GLN A 112 -10.14 2.79 5.76
CA GLN A 112 -8.79 3.34 5.94
C GLN A 112 -7.71 2.39 5.43
N ILE A 113 -7.78 1.09 5.77
CA ILE A 113 -6.82 0.10 5.26
C ILE A 113 -6.80 0.09 3.73
N LYS A 114 -7.97 0.09 3.08
CA LYS A 114 -8.06 0.06 1.62
C LYS A 114 -7.51 1.33 0.99
N ALA A 115 -7.86 2.49 1.53
CA ALA A 115 -7.34 3.76 1.03
C ALA A 115 -5.80 3.79 1.11
N THR A 116 -5.24 3.40 2.25
CA THR A 116 -3.79 3.34 2.43
C THR A 116 -3.13 2.32 1.50
N LEU A 117 -3.63 1.08 1.40
CA LEU A 117 -3.07 0.09 0.48
C LEU A 117 -3.09 0.55 -0.98
N ALA A 118 -4.19 1.15 -1.43
CA ALA A 118 -4.31 1.65 -2.80
C ALA A 118 -3.38 2.83 -3.07
N HIS A 119 -3.23 3.74 -2.10
CA HIS A 119 -2.33 4.88 -2.17
C HIS A 119 -0.87 4.43 -2.31
N GLU A 120 -0.40 3.54 -1.44
CA GLU A 120 0.99 3.06 -1.48
C GLU A 120 1.28 2.20 -2.72
N LEU A 121 0.30 1.41 -3.20
CA LEU A 121 0.43 0.68 -4.47
C LEU A 121 0.49 1.61 -5.68
N ALA A 122 -0.15 2.78 -5.61
CA ALA A 122 -0.08 3.78 -6.66
C ALA A 122 1.29 4.46 -6.71
N HIS A 123 1.91 4.75 -5.56
CA HIS A 123 3.32 5.17 -5.49
C HIS A 123 4.24 4.13 -6.13
N ALA A 124 4.09 2.87 -5.74
CA ALA A 124 4.87 1.78 -6.31
C ALA A 124 4.70 1.67 -7.83
N TRP A 125 3.49 1.92 -8.33
CA TRP A 125 3.21 1.89 -9.76
C TRP A 125 3.90 3.05 -10.49
N LEU A 126 3.82 4.27 -9.97
CA LEU A 126 4.44 5.46 -10.56
C LEU A 126 5.97 5.32 -10.63
N GLU A 127 6.59 4.83 -9.56
CA GLU A 127 8.02 4.54 -9.55
C GLU A 127 8.39 3.45 -10.56
N ALA A 128 7.59 2.38 -10.69
CA ALA A 128 7.80 1.34 -11.69
C ALA A 128 7.69 1.86 -13.15
N GLN A 129 7.02 2.98 -13.38
CA GLN A 129 6.98 3.68 -14.67
C GLN A 129 8.13 4.69 -14.88
N CYS A 130 9.11 4.73 -13.96
CA CYS A 130 10.22 5.69 -13.94
C CYS A 130 9.75 7.16 -13.91
N CYS A 131 8.70 7.43 -13.14
CA CYS A 131 8.14 8.77 -12.99
C CYS A 131 8.91 9.58 -11.92
N ASP A 132 10.19 9.87 -12.19
CA ASP A 132 11.10 10.50 -11.20
C ASP A 132 10.99 12.05 -11.17
N ASP A 133 10.25 12.65 -12.12
CA ASP A 133 10.22 14.10 -12.37
C ASP A 133 8.96 14.81 -11.83
N LEU A 134 8.08 14.10 -11.10
CA LEU A 134 6.92 14.73 -10.46
C LEU A 134 7.36 15.50 -9.20
N SER A 135 6.77 16.68 -8.99
CA SER A 135 6.83 17.29 -7.67
C SER A 135 5.99 16.45 -6.69
N GLY A 136 6.47 16.24 -5.46
CA GLY A 136 5.75 15.49 -4.43
C GLY A 136 4.26 15.86 -4.32
N ASP A 137 3.92 17.15 -4.27
CA ASP A 137 2.52 17.60 -4.18
C ASP A 137 1.62 17.12 -5.35
N THR A 138 2.17 16.92 -6.55
CA THR A 138 1.41 16.41 -7.71
C THR A 138 1.28 14.91 -7.65
N GLU A 139 2.33 14.21 -7.24
CA GLU A 139 2.31 12.76 -7.05
C GLU A 139 1.26 12.38 -6.00
N GLU A 140 1.31 13.00 -4.82
CA GLU A 140 0.37 12.80 -3.71
C GLU A 140 -1.09 12.98 -4.16
N GLN A 141 -1.39 14.05 -4.92
CA GLN A 141 -2.74 14.29 -5.43
C GLN A 141 -3.24 13.16 -6.35
N LEU A 142 -2.37 12.63 -7.21
CA LEU A 142 -2.73 11.56 -8.15
C LEU A 142 -2.97 10.24 -7.43
N VAL A 143 -2.10 9.88 -6.48
CA VAL A 143 -2.26 8.63 -5.71
C VAL A 143 -3.46 8.70 -4.78
N GLU A 144 -3.76 9.87 -4.19
CA GLU A 144 -4.97 10.12 -3.40
C GLU A 144 -6.23 10.03 -4.26
N GLU A 145 -6.24 10.65 -5.44
CA GLU A 145 -7.39 10.60 -6.36
C GLU A 145 -7.65 9.17 -6.84
N PHE A 146 -6.60 8.42 -7.15
CA PHE A 146 -6.69 7.01 -7.51
C PHE A 146 -7.29 6.17 -6.37
N ALA A 147 -6.73 6.29 -5.16
CA ALA A 147 -7.19 5.54 -3.98
C ALA A 147 -8.65 5.89 -3.65
N PHE A 148 -9.00 7.18 -3.67
CA PHE A 148 -10.35 7.66 -3.45
C PHE A 148 -11.33 7.09 -4.48
N THR A 149 -10.97 7.12 -5.76
CA THR A 149 -11.83 6.64 -6.84
C THR A 149 -12.16 5.16 -6.68
N TRP A 150 -11.17 4.33 -6.31
CA TRP A 150 -11.43 2.93 -6.03
C TRP A 150 -12.30 2.73 -4.78
N VAL A 151 -11.91 3.33 -3.65
CA VAL A 151 -12.58 3.10 -2.37
C VAL A 151 -14.02 3.60 -2.35
N VAL A 152 -14.29 4.77 -2.95
CA VAL A 152 -15.61 5.43 -2.89
C VAL A 152 -16.49 5.06 -4.09
N HIS A 153 -15.91 4.90 -5.28
CA HIS A 153 -16.68 4.62 -6.49
C HIS A 153 -16.62 3.15 -6.94
N GLY A 154 -15.81 2.31 -6.28
CA GLY A 154 -15.64 0.91 -6.66
C GLY A 154 -15.03 0.75 -8.05
N ARG A 155 -14.29 1.76 -8.52
CA ARG A 155 -13.71 1.80 -9.87
C ARG A 155 -12.21 1.97 -9.77
N VAL A 156 -11.48 1.05 -10.39
CA VAL A 156 -10.04 1.22 -10.62
C VAL A 156 -9.85 2.02 -11.91
N ASP A 157 -9.23 3.20 -11.81
CA ASP A 157 -8.99 4.09 -12.95
C ASP A 157 -7.51 4.48 -13.04
N VAL A 158 -6.72 3.64 -13.71
CA VAL A 158 -5.28 3.85 -13.89
C VAL A 158 -4.98 5.09 -14.73
N SER A 159 -5.95 5.60 -15.49
CA SER A 159 -5.73 6.80 -16.31
C SER A 159 -5.44 8.05 -15.47
N ILE A 160 -5.83 8.05 -14.19
CA ILE A 160 -5.43 9.05 -13.19
C ILE A 160 -3.90 9.05 -13.06
N LEU A 161 -3.29 7.88 -12.84
CA LEU A 161 -1.85 7.72 -12.69
C LEU A 161 -1.11 7.92 -14.03
N GLU A 162 -1.67 7.42 -15.14
CA GLU A 162 -1.07 7.61 -16.48
C GLU A 162 -0.96 9.09 -16.88
N SER A 163 -1.80 9.97 -16.32
CA SER A 163 -1.75 11.40 -16.59
C SER A 163 -0.42 12.04 -16.19
N ALA A 164 0.28 11.46 -15.21
CA ALA A 164 1.62 11.87 -14.78
C ALA A 164 2.69 11.56 -15.84
N ILE A 165 2.52 10.48 -16.61
CA ILE A 165 3.45 10.08 -17.68
C ILE A 165 3.19 10.88 -18.97
N ALA A 166 1.92 11.25 -19.20
CA ALA A 166 1.50 11.93 -20.42
C ALA A 166 1.83 13.44 -20.44
N SER A 167 2.21 14.03 -19.31
CA SER A 167 2.61 15.44 -19.22
C SER A 167 4.14 15.54 -19.23
N PRO A 168 4.80 15.80 -20.38
CA PRO A 168 6.19 16.21 -20.34
C PRO A 168 6.25 17.53 -19.56
N ALA A 169 7.11 17.60 -18.55
CA ALA A 169 7.43 18.86 -17.88
C ALA A 169 7.75 19.94 -18.94
N PRO A 170 7.23 21.18 -18.80
CA PRO A 170 7.52 22.27 -19.72
C PRO A 170 9.00 22.69 -19.74
#